data_AF-A0A972QHM0-F1
#
_entry.id   AF-A0A972QHM0-F1
#
_cell.length_a   1.000
_cell.length_b   1.000
_cell.length_c   1.000
_cell.angle_alpha   90.00
_cell.angle_beta   90.00
_cell.angle_gamma   90.00
#
_symmetry.space_group_name_H-M   'P 1'
#
loop_
_entity.id
_entity.type
_entity.pdbx_description
1 polymer ?
#
loop_
_entity_poly.entity_id
_entity_poly.type
_entity_poly.pdbx_seq_one_letter_code
_entity_poly.pdbx_strand_id
1 'polypeptide(L)'
;MARLQKRAWYSLAIGVIWAIAIIVVFIAKGGVTAYTEDQGMRVILAALLIGGLLAYFIMMRLTLRKPGQVDERDRLIMGRAPVVQLWAVFISLAVWSISLTEIYWDQGQIPVIFPYLVFMSLFIINVLAQSIGILFGYWKISRYG
;
A
#
# COMPACT_ATOMS: atom_id res chain seq x y z
N MET A 1 4.67 -11.80 -21.23
CA MET A 1 4.81 -11.15 -19.90
C MET A 1 5.42 -12.13 -18.92
N ALA A 2 6.52 -11.73 -18.26
CA ALA A 2 7.13 -12.53 -17.19
C ALA A 2 6.15 -12.73 -16.02
N ARG A 3 6.25 -13.85 -15.28
CA ARG A 3 5.36 -14.14 -14.15
C ARG A 3 5.43 -13.05 -13.07
N LEU A 4 6.61 -12.48 -12.84
CA LEU A 4 6.80 -11.37 -11.91
C LEU A 4 6.07 -10.10 -12.36
N GLN A 5 6.04 -9.82 -13.67
CA GLN A 5 5.27 -8.72 -14.25
C GLN A 5 3.75 -8.93 -14.09
N LYS A 6 3.25 -10.17 -14.29
CA LYS A 6 1.84 -10.50 -14.03
C LYS A 6 1.48 -10.31 -12.56
N ARG A 7 2.33 -10.78 -11.64
CA ARG A 7 2.15 -10.54 -10.20
C ARG A 7 2.05 -9.05 -9.89
N ALA A 8 2.98 -8.25 -10.42
CA ALA A 8 3.00 -6.81 -10.19
C ALA A 8 1.71 -6.12 -10.67
N TRP A 9 1.12 -6.56 -11.79
CA TRP A 9 -0.18 -6.06 -12.22
C TRP A 9 -1.32 -6.44 -11.28
N TYR A 10 -1.37 -7.69 -10.81
CA TYR A 10 -2.40 -8.11 -9.84
C TYR A 10 -2.26 -7.35 -8.51
N SER A 11 -1.05 -7.20 -7.98
CA SER A 11 -0.83 -6.45 -6.74
C SER A 11 -1.16 -4.96 -6.89
N LEU A 12 -0.89 -4.38 -8.06
CA LEU A 12 -1.28 -3.01 -8.37
C LEU A 12 -2.82 -2.87 -8.39
N ALA A 13 -3.51 -3.73 -9.13
CA ALA A 13 -4.97 -3.69 -9.24
C ALA A 13 -5.65 -3.88 -7.88
N ILE A 14 -5.21 -4.87 -7.10
CA ILE A 14 -5.73 -5.12 -5.75
C ILE A 14 -5.47 -3.92 -4.84
N GLY A 15 -4.25 -3.36 -4.86
CA GLY A 15 -3.89 -2.20 -4.05
C GLY A 15 -4.76 -0.98 -4.36
N VAL A 16 -5.02 -0.70 -5.64
CA VAL A 16 -5.88 0.42 -6.08
C VAL A 16 -7.33 0.20 -5.66
N ILE A 17 -7.88 -1.00 -5.89
CA ILE A 17 -9.24 -1.35 -5.47
C ILE A 17 -9.38 -1.20 -3.96
N TRP A 18 -8.39 -1.65 -3.19
CA TRP A 18 -8.38 -1.55 -1.73
C TRP A 18 -8.34 -0.09 -1.25
N ALA A 19 -7.52 0.74 -1.89
CA ALA A 19 -7.45 2.18 -1.60
C ALA A 19 -8.81 2.85 -1.82
N ILE A 20 -9.45 2.57 -2.95
CA ILE A 20 -10.78 3.10 -3.28
C ILE A 20 -11.81 2.65 -2.26
N ALA A 21 -11.82 1.36 -1.89
CA ALA A 21 -12.77 0.82 -0.92
C ALA A 21 -12.69 1.55 0.43
N ILE A 22 -11.47 1.80 0.93
CA ILE A 22 -11.25 2.52 2.19
C ILE A 22 -11.74 3.97 2.09
N ILE A 23 -11.42 4.66 1.00
CA ILE A 23 -11.85 6.05 0.77
C ILE A 23 -13.38 6.13 0.73
N VAL A 24 -14.03 5.23 -0.03
CA VAL A 24 -15.50 5.19 -0.15
C VAL A 24 -16.15 4.94 1.20
N VAL A 25 -15.68 3.94 1.95
CA VAL A 25 -16.22 3.63 3.28
C VAL A 25 -16.03 4.79 4.24
N PHE A 26 -14.85 5.42 4.22
CA PHE A 26 -14.54 6.55 5.10
C PHE A 26 -15.43 7.76 4.83
N ILE A 27 -15.64 8.12 3.56
CA ILE A 27 -16.51 9.24 3.17
C ILE A 27 -17.97 8.91 3.45
N ALA A 28 -18.45 7.72 3.06
CA ALA A 28 -19.85 7.33 3.20
C ALA A 28 -20.31 7.22 4.66
N LYS A 29 -19.39 6.91 5.59
CA LYS A 29 -19.69 6.80 7.02
C LYS A 29 -19.61 8.11 7.79
N GLY A 30 -19.21 9.22 7.16
CA GLY A 30 -19.13 10.53 7.84
C GLY A 30 -17.73 10.93 8.34
N GLY A 31 -16.68 10.23 7.90
CA GLY A 31 -15.30 10.63 8.14
C GLY A 31 -14.84 10.48 9.59
N VAL A 32 -14.05 11.44 10.08
CA VAL A 32 -13.33 11.35 11.36
C VAL A 32 -14.28 11.29 12.56
N THR A 33 -15.37 12.05 12.55
CA THR A 33 -16.32 12.16 13.68
C THR A 33 -17.13 10.90 13.89
N ALA A 34 -17.45 10.20 12.81
CA ALA A 34 -18.23 8.96 12.88
C ALA A 34 -17.47 7.80 13.52
N TYR A 35 -16.13 7.83 13.57
CA TYR A 35 -15.34 6.74 14.13
C TYR A 35 -15.54 6.58 15.64
N THR A 36 -15.71 7.68 16.37
CA THR A 36 -15.93 7.65 17.82
C THR A 36 -17.34 7.19 18.18
N GLU A 37 -18.32 7.49 17.32
CA GLU A 37 -19.74 7.28 17.59
C GLU A 37 -20.24 5.94 17.04
N ASP A 38 -19.86 5.56 15.82
CA ASP A 38 -20.34 4.36 15.14
C ASP A 38 -19.40 3.16 15.39
N GLN A 39 -19.85 2.21 16.21
CA GLN A 39 -19.16 0.92 16.39
C GLN A 39 -19.05 0.13 15.08
N GLY A 40 -20.05 0.23 14.20
CA GLY A 40 -20.04 -0.42 12.90
C GLY A 40 -18.90 0.11 12.01
N MET A 41 -18.65 1.42 12.01
CA MET A 41 -17.51 2.00 11.28
C MET A 41 -16.17 1.44 11.78
N ARG A 42 -16.00 1.33 13.10
CA ARG A 42 -14.79 0.74 13.71
C ARG A 42 -14.57 -0.70 13.27
N VAL A 43 -15.62 -1.52 13.30
CA VAL A 43 -15.54 -2.92 12.88
C VAL A 43 -15.23 -3.05 11.39
N ILE A 44 -15.87 -2.25 10.53
CA ILE A 44 -15.62 -2.27 9.09
C ILE A 44 -14.18 -1.87 8.77
N LEU A 45 -13.65 -0.82 9.39
CA LEU A 45 -12.27 -0.39 9.17
C LEU A 45 -11.27 -1.44 9.67
N ALA A 46 -11.53 -2.06 10.83
CA ALA A 46 -10.70 -3.16 11.32
C ALA A 46 -10.74 -4.38 10.38
N ALA A 47 -11.92 -4.72 9.85
CA ALA A 47 -12.09 -5.79 8.87
C ALA A 47 -11.37 -5.48 7.55
N LEU A 48 -11.41 -4.23 7.07
CA LEU A 48 -10.65 -3.80 5.89
C LEU A 48 -9.13 -3.83 6.13
N LEU A 49 -8.69 -3.54 7.36
CA LEU A 49 -7.28 -3.62 7.72
C LEU A 49 -6.79 -5.07 7.71
N ILE A 50 -7.47 -5.94 8.45
CA ILE A 50 -7.11 -7.36 8.53
C ILE A 50 -7.28 -8.03 7.16
N GLY A 51 -8.37 -7.74 6.45
CA GLY A 51 -8.64 -8.26 5.11
C GLY A 51 -7.58 -7.86 4.09
N GLY A 52 -7.11 -6.61 4.12
CA GLY A 52 -6.05 -6.14 3.23
C GLY A 52 -4.71 -6.83 3.48
N LEU A 53 -4.34 -6.97 4.76
CA LEU A 53 -3.13 -7.70 5.16
C LEU A 53 -3.19 -9.17 4.75
N LEU A 54 -4.33 -9.83 4.99
CA LEU A 54 -4.54 -11.23 4.61
C LEU A 54 -4.52 -11.41 3.10
N ALA A 55 -5.20 -10.56 2.33
CA ALA A 55 -5.22 -10.61 0.88
C ALA A 55 -3.80 -10.48 0.30
N TYR A 56 -3.01 -9.54 0.83
CA TYR A 56 -1.62 -9.38 0.44
C TYR A 56 -0.76 -10.58 0.84
N PHE A 57 -0.91 -11.10 2.06
CA PHE A 57 -0.17 -12.27 2.53
C PHE A 57 -0.46 -13.52 1.68
N ILE A 58 -1.73 -13.78 1.37
CA ILE A 58 -2.17 -14.86 0.49
C ILE A 58 -1.57 -14.67 -0.90
N MET A 59 -1.66 -13.48 -1.47
CA MET A 59 -1.08 -13.18 -2.78
C MET A 59 0.42 -13.41 -2.80
N MET A 60 1.14 -12.96 -1.77
CA MET A 60 2.58 -13.18 -1.64
C MET A 60 2.91 -14.68 -1.56
N ARG A 61 2.18 -15.45 -0.75
CA ARG A 61 2.33 -16.92 -0.66
C ARG A 61 2.12 -17.62 -2.00
N LEU A 62 1.08 -17.25 -2.74
CA LEU A 62 0.74 -17.86 -4.03
C LEU A 62 1.73 -17.51 -5.14
N THR A 63 2.53 -16.47 -4.96
CA THR A 63 3.41 -15.92 -6.00
C THR A 63 4.89 -15.96 -5.67
N LEU A 64 5.26 -16.53 -4.51
CA LEU A 64 6.65 -16.83 -4.14
C LEU A 64 7.22 -17.92 -5.07
N ARG A 65 8.41 -17.66 -5.62
CA ARG A 65 9.13 -18.63 -6.47
C ARG A 65 9.76 -19.74 -5.63
N LYS A 66 9.87 -20.93 -6.20
CA LYS A 66 10.81 -21.95 -5.70
C LYS A 66 12.25 -21.47 -5.98
N PRO A 67 13.21 -21.69 -5.06
CA PRO A 67 14.62 -21.37 -5.29
C PRO A 67 15.10 -22.01 -6.61
N GLY A 68 15.76 -21.23 -7.48
CA GLY A 68 16.29 -21.71 -8.78
C GLY A 68 15.50 -21.31 -10.04
N GLN A 69 14.31 -20.73 -9.92
CA GLN A 69 13.53 -20.23 -11.08
C GLN A 69 13.67 -18.71 -11.32
N VAL A 70 14.74 -18.09 -10.79
CA VAL A 70 14.95 -16.64 -10.87
C VAL A 70 15.92 -16.32 -12.01
N ASP A 71 15.41 -15.69 -13.05
CA ASP A 71 16.20 -15.16 -14.16
C ASP A 71 17.10 -14.01 -13.70
N GLU A 72 18.28 -13.84 -14.30
CA GLU A 72 19.24 -12.78 -13.92
C GLU A 72 18.63 -11.39 -14.07
N ARG A 73 17.79 -11.19 -15.10
CA ARG A 73 17.00 -9.95 -15.27
C ARG A 73 16.10 -9.66 -14.08
N ASP A 74 15.45 -10.69 -13.53
CA ASP A 74 14.55 -10.51 -12.39
C ASP A 74 15.32 -10.16 -11.12
N ARG A 75 16.53 -10.71 -10.96
CA ARG A 75 17.41 -10.42 -9.81
C ARG A 75 17.85 -8.96 -9.80
N LEU A 76 18.17 -8.38 -10.97
CA LEU A 76 18.55 -6.97 -11.11
C LEU A 76 17.37 -6.02 -10.81
N ILE A 77 16.16 -6.37 -11.24
CA ILE A 77 14.94 -5.58 -10.96
C ILE A 77 14.62 -5.65 -9.45
N MET A 78 14.66 -6.85 -8.86
CA MET A 78 14.40 -7.05 -7.43
C MET A 78 15.44 -6.36 -6.53
N GLY A 79 16.66 -6.10 -7.01
CA GLY A 79 17.67 -5.35 -6.26
C GLY A 79 17.37 -3.86 -6.10
N ARG A 80 16.63 -3.24 -7.04
CA ARG A 80 16.33 -1.79 -7.02
C ARG A 80 14.93 -1.45 -6.51
N ALA A 81 13.96 -2.34 -6.73
CA ALA A 81 12.57 -2.11 -6.31
C ALA A 81 12.41 -1.79 -4.80
N PRO A 82 13.14 -2.43 -3.86
CA PRO A 82 13.02 -2.14 -2.43
C PRO A 82 13.42 -0.72 -2.04
N VAL A 83 14.39 -0.12 -2.74
CA VAL A 83 14.84 1.26 -2.46
C VAL A 83 13.75 2.27 -2.82
N VAL A 84 13.13 2.11 -3.98
CA VAL A 84 12.02 2.98 -4.42
C VAL A 84 10.83 2.83 -3.47
N GLN A 85 10.52 1.59 -3.07
CA GLN A 85 9.47 1.28 -2.11
C GLN A 85 9.72 1.96 -0.75
N LEU A 86 10.95 1.89 -0.23
CA LEU A 86 11.34 2.53 1.02
C LEU A 86 11.18 4.05 0.97
N TRP A 87 11.64 4.71 -0.10
CA TRP A 87 11.47 6.15 -0.27
C TRP A 87 10.00 6.57 -0.37
N ALA A 88 9.17 5.80 -1.08
CA ALA A 88 7.73 6.07 -1.19
C ALA A 88 7.05 6.05 0.19
N VAL A 89 7.39 5.07 1.04
CA VAL A 89 6.89 4.98 2.41
C VAL A 89 7.37 6.17 3.26
N PHE A 90 8.66 6.52 3.22
CA PHE A 90 9.19 7.64 4.00
C PHE A 90 8.59 8.99 3.59
N ILE A 91 8.46 9.26 2.30
CA ILE A 91 7.84 10.50 1.81
C ILE A 91 6.39 10.57 2.28
N SER A 92 5.65 9.47 2.16
CA SER A 92 4.25 9.43 2.57
C SER A 92 4.08 9.60 4.07
N LEU A 93 4.98 9.02 4.88
CA LEU A 93 5.00 9.21 6.32
C LEU A 93 5.33 10.67 6.67
N ALA A 94 6.28 11.30 5.97
CA ALA A 94 6.59 12.71 6.17
C ALA A 94 5.38 13.61 5.84
N VAL A 95 4.67 13.32 4.73
CA VAL A 95 3.43 14.03 4.37
C VAL A 95 2.38 13.88 5.47
N TRP A 96 2.11 12.65 5.92
CA TRP A 96 1.16 12.42 7.02
C TRP A 96 1.58 13.14 8.31
N SER A 97 2.86 13.06 8.68
CA SER A 97 3.39 13.70 9.88
C SER A 97 3.21 15.21 9.84
N ILE A 98 3.56 15.86 8.72
CA ILE A 98 3.43 17.30 8.55
C ILE A 98 1.94 17.68 8.52
N SER A 99 1.14 17.04 7.66
CA SER A 99 -0.27 17.39 7.50
C SER A 99 -1.08 17.23 8.78
N LEU A 100 -0.90 16.13 9.53
CA LEU A 100 -1.63 15.93 10.79
C LEU A 100 -1.17 16.93 11.86
N THR A 101 0.12 17.24 11.90
CA THR A 101 0.64 18.23 12.85
C THR A 101 0.09 19.62 12.57
N GLU A 102 0.10 20.06 11.32
CA GLU A 102 -0.40 21.38 10.91
C GLU A 102 -1.92 21.51 11.10
N ILE A 103 -2.70 20.47 10.74
CA ILE A 103 -4.17 20.51 10.84
C ILE A 103 -4.63 20.47 12.31
N TYR A 104 -3.94 19.70 13.16
CA TYR A 104 -4.34 19.47 14.55
C TYR A 104 -3.49 20.25 15.56
N TRP A 105 -2.66 21.21 15.11
CA TRP A 105 -1.74 21.97 15.96
C TRP A 105 -2.46 22.62 17.13
N ASP A 106 -3.52 23.38 16.84
CA ASP A 106 -4.29 24.13 17.83
C ASP A 106 -5.02 23.23 18.84
N GLN A 107 -5.37 22.01 18.43
CA GLN A 107 -6.08 21.06 19.28
C GLN A 107 -5.14 20.29 20.22
N GLY A 108 -3.83 20.28 19.93
CA GLY A 108 -2.82 19.56 20.70
C GLY A 108 -2.99 18.03 20.73
N GLN A 109 -3.91 17.49 19.93
CA GLN A 109 -4.22 16.06 19.88
C GLN A 109 -4.68 15.64 18.48
N ILE A 110 -4.21 14.47 18.04
CA ILE A 110 -4.59 13.87 16.76
C ILE A 110 -5.68 12.81 17.02
N PRO A 111 -6.81 12.83 16.30
CA PRO A 111 -7.86 11.83 16.45
C PRO A 111 -7.36 10.39 16.25
N VAL A 112 -7.86 9.48 17.09
CA VAL A 112 -7.41 8.08 17.19
C VAL A 112 -7.57 7.27 15.90
N ILE A 113 -8.41 7.72 14.96
CA ILE A 113 -8.57 7.07 13.65
C ILE A 113 -7.34 7.26 12.74
N PHE A 114 -6.63 8.38 12.85
CA PHE A 114 -5.54 8.69 11.92
C PHE A 114 -4.38 7.68 11.97
N PRO A 115 -3.92 7.19 13.12
CA PRO A 115 -2.95 6.10 13.17
C PRO A 115 -3.32 4.89 12.30
N TYR A 116 -4.60 4.49 12.29
CA TYR A 116 -5.10 3.40 11.44
C TYR A 116 -5.05 3.78 9.95
N LEU A 117 -5.48 4.99 9.60
CA LEU A 117 -5.47 5.46 8.21
C LEU A 117 -4.05 5.63 7.67
N VAL A 118 -3.14 6.17 8.48
CA VAL A 118 -1.71 6.30 8.16
C VAL A 118 -1.14 4.92 7.90
N PHE A 119 -1.34 3.96 8.81
CA PHE A 119 -0.88 2.59 8.61
C PHE A 119 -1.40 1.98 7.30
N MET A 120 -2.70 2.08 7.04
CA MET A 120 -3.33 1.54 5.83
C MET A 120 -2.80 2.23 4.56
N SER A 121 -2.65 3.54 4.59
CA SER A 121 -2.09 4.33 3.50
C SER A 121 -0.65 3.90 3.20
N LEU A 122 0.20 3.77 4.23
CA LEU A 122 1.59 3.36 4.06
C LEU A 122 1.69 1.93 3.53
N PHE A 123 0.82 1.03 4.01
CA PHE A 123 0.75 -0.33 3.51
C PHE A 123 0.38 -0.38 2.03
N ILE A 124 -0.64 0.37 1.61
CA ILE A 124 -1.05 0.44 0.19
C ILE A 124 0.08 1.02 -0.65
N ILE A 125 0.68 2.13 -0.22
CA ILE A 125 1.79 2.79 -0.94
C ILE A 125 2.98 1.84 -1.08
N ASN A 126 3.28 1.08 -0.03
CA ASN A 126 4.32 0.06 -0.05
C ASN A 126 4.06 -1.01 -1.13
N VAL A 127 2.83 -1.53 -1.23
CA VAL A 127 2.44 -2.51 -2.26
C VAL A 127 2.46 -1.91 -3.67
N LEU A 128 1.94 -0.69 -3.83
CA LEU A 128 1.89 0.00 -5.12
C LEU A 128 3.30 0.35 -5.61
N ALA A 129 4.15 0.92 -4.75
CA ALA A 129 5.52 1.30 -5.09
C ALA A 129 6.35 0.08 -5.50
N GLN A 130 6.20 -1.06 -4.80
CA GLN A 130 6.83 -2.31 -5.21
C GLN A 130 6.36 -2.76 -6.59
N SER A 131 5.05 -2.72 -6.83
CA SER A 131 4.44 -3.13 -8.09
C SER A 131 4.92 -2.27 -9.26
N ILE A 132 4.88 -0.94 -9.08
CA ILE A 132 5.32 0.05 -10.06
C ILE A 132 6.83 -0.10 -10.32
N GLY A 133 7.64 -0.27 -9.28
CA GLY A 133 9.09 -0.44 -9.40
C GLY A 133 9.46 -1.68 -10.24
N ILE A 134 8.73 -2.79 -10.07
CA ILE A 134 8.90 -3.99 -10.88
C ILE A 134 8.50 -3.73 -12.35
N LEU A 135 7.34 -3.12 -12.58
CA LEU A 135 6.84 -2.83 -13.94
C LEU A 135 7.77 -1.87 -14.69
N PHE A 136 8.25 -0.83 -14.03
CA PHE A 136 9.19 0.14 -14.59
C PHE A 136 10.54 -0.50 -14.89
N GLY A 137 11.02 -1.41 -14.02
CA GLY A 137 12.22 -2.21 -14.26
C GLY A 137 12.15 -3.01 -15.55
N TYR A 138 11.02 -3.70 -15.80
CA TYR A 138 10.79 -4.42 -17.05
C TYR A 138 10.70 -3.51 -18.27
N TRP A 139 10.02 -2.36 -18.15
CA TRP A 139 9.90 -1.40 -19.25
C TRP A 139 11.25 -0.81 -19.66
N LYS A 140 12.08 -0.43 -18.67
CA LYS A 140 13.42 0.12 -18.92
C LYS A 140 14.32 -0.91 -19.61
N ILE A 141 14.30 -2.17 -19.15
CA ILE A 141 15.10 -3.24 -19.77
C ILE A 141 14.63 -3.51 -21.20
N SER A 142 13.32 -3.53 -21.46
CA SER A 142 12.78 -3.74 -22.81
C SER A 142 13.09 -2.62 -23.80
N ARG A 143 13.37 -1.39 -23.32
CA ARG A 143 13.62 -0.21 -24.14
C ARG A 143 15.10 0.02 -24.44
N TYR A 144 16.00 -0.50 -23.61
CA TYR A 144 17.44 -0.19 -23.65
C TYR A 144 18.37 -1.41 -23.62
N GLY A 145 17.84 -2.63 -23.68
CA GLY A 145 18.63 -3.87 -23.68
C GLY A 145 18.02 -4.95 -24.54
#